data_AF-A0A1B6E2E3-F1
#
_entry.id   AF-A0A1B6E2E3-F1
#
_cell.length_a   1.000
_cell.length_b   1.000
_cell.length_c   1.000
_cell.angle_alpha   90.00
_cell.angle_beta   90.00
_cell.angle_gamma   90.00
#
_symmetry.space_group_name_H-M   'P 1'
#
loop_
_entity.id
_entity.type
_entity.pdbx_description
1 polymer ?
#
loop_
_entity_poly.entity_id
_entity_poly.type
_entity_poly.pdbx_seq_one_letter_code
_entity_poly.pdbx_strand_id
1 'polypeptide(L)'
;CSCHICDFTNMRFATVIVVLGVLVFSSRGNPDSAVKTPCPYEFCPRIYSPVCAFSPCDGLKTFGNECSLNNENYCTNRIEGSRFTRLFDGPCSQIFPFCPAS
;
A
#
# COMPACT_ATOMS: atom_id res chain seq x y z
N CYS A 1 -9.02 -9.73 7.37
CA CYS A 1 -8.07 -9.36 6.31
C CYS A 1 -6.87 -8.66 6.95
N SER A 2 -5.91 -9.44 7.43
CA SER A 2 -4.59 -8.93 7.78
C SER A 2 -3.64 -9.41 6.69
N CYS A 3 -2.93 -8.50 6.03
CA CYS A 3 -1.81 -8.81 5.16
C CYS A 3 -0.62 -9.27 6.01
N HIS A 4 -0.79 -10.36 6.74
CA HIS A 4 0.28 -11.05 7.42
C HIS A 4 0.59 -12.28 6.59
N ILE A 5 1.71 -12.18 5.86
CA ILE A 5 2.61 -13.25 5.41
C ILE A 5 1.95 -14.65 5.32
N CYS A 6 1.84 -15.18 4.10
CA CYS A 6 1.49 -16.57 3.85
C CYS A 6 2.49 -17.49 4.56
N ASP A 7 2.11 -18.03 5.71
CA ASP A 7 2.93 -18.92 6.52
C ASP A 7 3.04 -20.29 5.83
N PHE A 8 4.23 -20.58 5.29
CA PHE A 8 4.53 -21.74 4.43
C PHE A 8 5.17 -22.90 5.22
N THR A 9 4.83 -23.05 6.50
CA THR A 9 5.52 -23.97 7.43
C THR A 9 4.83 -25.33 7.57
N ASN A 10 4.77 -26.12 6.49
CA ASN A 10 4.28 -27.51 6.55
C ASN A 10 5.42 -28.52 6.84
N MET A 11 5.14 -29.50 7.70
CA MET A 11 6.03 -30.23 8.64
C MET A 11 7.13 -31.19 8.07
N ARG A 12 7.83 -30.86 6.99
CA ARG A 12 9.00 -31.66 6.53
C ARG A 12 10.22 -30.84 6.15
N PHE A 13 10.04 -29.54 5.89
CA PHE A 13 11.12 -28.63 5.46
C PHE A 13 11.38 -27.50 6.46
N ALA A 14 10.67 -27.49 7.59
CA ALA A 14 10.72 -26.43 8.59
C ALA A 14 12.15 -26.16 9.10
N THR A 15 12.96 -27.20 9.31
CA THR A 15 14.36 -27.05 9.77
C THR A 15 15.27 -26.41 8.72
N VAL A 16 15.12 -26.79 7.45
CA VAL A 16 15.88 -26.22 6.32
C VAL A 16 15.49 -24.77 6.09
N ILE A 17 14.19 -24.46 6.17
CA ILE A 17 13.65 -23.10 6.04
C ILE A 17 14.11 -22.21 7.21
N VAL A 18 14.12 -22.74 8.43
CA VAL A 18 14.61 -22.00 9.62
C VAL A 18 16.10 -21.69 9.50
N VAL A 19 16.93 -22.66 9.09
CA VAL A 19 18.39 -22.45 8.94
C VAL A 19 18.71 -21.48 7.80
N LEU A 20 18.09 -21.66 6.63
CA LEU A 20 18.26 -20.73 5.51
C LEU A 20 17.70 -19.35 5.84
N GLY A 21 16.56 -19.30 6.53
CA GLY A 21 15.97 -18.08 7.07
C GLY A 21 16.96 -17.33 7.95
N VAL A 22 17.50 -17.96 9.00
CA VAL A 22 18.45 -17.34 9.95
C VAL A 22 19.70 -16.79 9.25
N LEU A 23 20.24 -17.50 8.26
CA LEU A 23 21.39 -17.03 7.47
C LEU A 23 21.03 -15.84 6.56
N VAL A 24 19.83 -15.83 5.99
CA VAL A 24 19.29 -14.69 5.22
C VAL A 24 18.92 -13.51 6.13
N PHE A 25 18.49 -13.75 7.37
CA PHE A 25 18.15 -12.69 8.34
C PHE A 25 19.40 -11.95 8.83
N SER A 26 20.51 -12.66 9.08
CA SER A 26 21.78 -12.08 9.54
C SER A 26 22.44 -11.13 8.52
N SER A 27 21.99 -11.16 7.26
CA SER A 27 22.50 -10.28 6.18
C SER A 27 21.57 -9.12 5.84
N ARG A 28 20.41 -8.99 6.53
CA ARG A 28 19.56 -7.80 6.40
C ARG A 28 20.17 -6.68 7.22
N GLY A 29 20.93 -5.81 6.55
CA GLY A 29 21.49 -4.61 7.14
C GLY A 29 20.42 -3.79 7.87
N ASN A 30 20.85 -3.21 8.99
CA ASN A 30 20.06 -2.37 9.88
C ASN A 30 19.63 -1.08 9.15
N PRO A 31 18.35 -0.83 8.83
CA PRO A 31 17.93 0.40 8.18
C PRO A 31 17.82 1.56 9.18
N ASP A 32 18.89 1.80 9.94
CA ASP A 32 18.94 2.85 10.96
C ASP A 32 19.55 4.11 10.38
N SER A 33 18.81 4.76 9.48
CA SER A 33 18.87 6.21 9.23
C SER A 33 17.73 6.60 8.29
N ALA A 34 16.50 6.47 8.79
CA ALA A 34 15.37 7.14 8.18
C ALA A 34 15.57 8.66 8.34
N VAL A 35 16.22 9.29 7.36
CA VAL A 35 16.07 10.73 7.14
C VAL A 35 14.56 10.98 7.11
N LYS A 36 14.04 11.76 8.06
CA LYS A 36 12.64 12.21 8.05
C LYS A 36 12.50 13.20 6.91
N THR A 37 12.43 12.69 5.68
CA THR A 37 12.18 13.49 4.50
C THR A 37 10.80 14.12 4.68
N PRO A 38 10.67 15.45 4.63
CA PRO A 38 9.37 16.10 4.71
C PRO A 38 8.49 15.58 3.57
N CYS A 39 7.21 15.34 3.87
CA CYS A 39 6.36 14.72 2.87
C CYS A 39 6.05 15.73 1.75
N PRO A 40 6.29 15.38 0.47
CA PRO A 40 6.03 16.29 -0.64
C PRO A 40 4.56 16.70 -0.80
N TYR A 41 3.63 15.96 -0.18
CA TYR A 41 2.20 16.20 -0.27
C TYR A 41 1.58 16.68 1.04
N GLU A 42 2.37 17.19 1.99
CA GLU A 42 1.89 17.65 3.29
C GLU A 42 0.84 18.77 3.18
N PHE A 43 0.94 19.59 2.13
CA PHE A 43 -0.02 20.65 1.83
C PHE A 43 -0.75 20.37 0.52
N CYS A 44 -2.06 20.15 0.61
CA CYS A 44 -2.92 19.97 -0.56
C CYS A 44 -3.92 21.14 -0.72
N PRO A 45 -4.17 21.58 -1.97
CA PRO A 45 -5.21 22.55 -2.24
C PRO A 45 -6.59 21.97 -1.89
N ARG A 46 -7.52 22.82 -1.44
CA ARG A 46 -8.92 22.43 -1.16
C ARG A 46 -9.80 22.45 -2.41
N ILE A 47 -9.23 22.09 -3.56
CA ILE A 47 -9.97 21.95 -4.82
C ILE A 47 -10.64 20.59 -4.83
N TYR A 48 -11.94 20.55 -5.14
CA TYR A 48 -12.67 19.30 -5.30
C TYR A 48 -12.58 18.82 -6.75
N SER A 49 -11.76 17.79 -6.98
CA SER A 49 -11.56 17.11 -8.25
C SER A 49 -11.40 15.62 -7.94
N PRO A 50 -12.51 14.91 -7.65
CA PRO A 50 -12.46 13.62 -6.98
C PRO A 50 -11.73 12.56 -7.80
N VAL A 51 -11.03 11.66 -7.12
CA VAL A 51 -10.32 10.52 -7.72
C VAL A 51 -10.71 9.26 -7.01
N CYS A 52 -11.07 8.22 -7.76
CA CYS A 52 -11.32 6.91 -7.20
C CYS A 52 -10.05 6.06 -7.28
N ALA A 53 -9.69 5.44 -6.16
CA ALA A 53 -8.53 4.58 -6.08
C ALA A 53 -8.82 3.32 -5.25
N PHE A 54 -8.08 2.26 -5.55
CA PHE A 54 -8.19 0.96 -4.89
C PHE A 54 -6.90 0.63 -4.16
N SER A 55 -7.03 0.18 -2.91
CA SER A 55 -5.95 -0.45 -2.15
C SER A 55 -6.34 -1.90 -1.86
N PRO A 56 -5.42 -2.87 -2.01
CA PRO A 56 -5.65 -4.25 -1.59
C PRO A 56 -6.01 -4.38 -0.09
N CYS A 57 -5.61 -3.40 0.73
CA CYS A 57 -5.86 -3.42 2.17
C CYS A 57 -7.15 -2.68 2.58
N ASP A 58 -7.45 -1.56 1.93
CA ASP A 58 -8.56 -0.67 2.31
C ASP A 58 -9.76 -0.70 1.35
N GLY A 59 -9.64 -1.40 0.22
CA GLY A 59 -10.66 -1.41 -0.84
C GLY A 59 -10.73 -0.10 -1.62
N LEU A 60 -11.92 0.24 -2.11
CA LEU A 60 -12.18 1.44 -2.90
C LEU A 60 -12.35 2.66 -1.99
N LYS A 61 -11.60 3.73 -2.28
CA LYS A 61 -11.70 5.01 -1.57
C LYS A 61 -11.73 6.17 -2.56
N THR A 62 -12.63 7.11 -2.30
CA THR A 62 -12.68 8.40 -3.03
C THR A 62 -11.80 9.41 -2.32
N PHE A 63 -10.91 10.04 -3.07
CA PHE A 63 -10.08 11.15 -2.63
C PHE A 63 -10.63 12.45 -3.19
N GLY A 64 -10.56 13.56 -2.44
CA GLY A 64 -11.06 14.86 -2.88
C GLY A 64 -10.28 15.44 -4.06
N ASN A 65 -9.02 15.06 -4.22
CA ASN A 65 -8.15 15.35 -5.36
C ASN A 65 -6.94 14.41 -5.37
N GLU A 66 -6.17 14.46 -6.47
CA GLU A 66 -4.94 13.67 -6.65
C GLU A 66 -3.89 13.97 -5.55
N CYS A 67 -3.77 15.22 -5.11
CA CYS A 67 -2.85 15.56 -4.02
C CYS A 67 -3.20 14.80 -2.74
N SER A 68 -4.49 14.70 -2.40
CA SER A 68 -4.95 13.99 -1.21
C SER A 68 -4.68 12.49 -1.30
N LEU A 69 -4.79 11.90 -2.50
CA LEU A 69 -4.40 10.51 -2.75
C LEU A 69 -2.91 10.30 -2.50
N ASN A 70 -2.08 11.20 -3.02
CA ASN A 70 -0.63 11.12 -2.86
C ASN A 70 -0.21 11.38 -1.40
N ASN A 71 -0.88 12.30 -0.70
CA ASN A 71 -0.68 12.52 0.73
C ASN A 71 -0.90 11.23 1.52
N GLU A 72 -1.99 10.51 1.23
CA GLU A 72 -2.25 9.22 1.86
C GLU A 72 -1.15 8.19 1.51
N ASN A 73 -0.72 8.09 0.26
CA ASN A 73 0.25 7.07 -0.18
C ASN A 73 1.70 7.31 0.28
N TYR A 74 2.09 8.57 0.49
CA TYR A 74 3.49 8.95 0.73
C TYR A 74 3.72 9.61 2.10
N CYS A 75 2.69 10.19 2.73
CA CYS A 75 2.83 10.88 4.03
C CYS A 75 2.33 10.04 5.20
N THR A 76 1.40 9.11 4.97
CA THR A 76 1.06 8.09 5.96
C THR A 76 2.02 6.93 5.72
N ASN A 77 2.72 6.45 6.74
CA ASN A 77 3.72 5.38 6.65
C ASN A 77 3.10 4.04 6.20
N ARG A 78 2.61 3.98 4.96
CA ARG A 78 1.92 2.85 4.37
C ARG A 78 2.92 1.76 4.04
N ILE A 79 2.54 0.54 4.40
CA ILE A 79 3.31 -0.66 4.08
C ILE A 79 3.35 -0.82 2.56
N GLU A 80 4.45 -1.32 2.03
CA GLU A 80 4.57 -1.68 0.62
C GLU A 80 3.43 -2.63 0.21
N GLY A 81 2.74 -2.32 -0.89
CA GLY A 81 1.54 -3.06 -1.34
C GLY A 81 0.20 -2.61 -0.74
N SER A 82 0.19 -1.71 0.26
CA SER A 82 -1.05 -1.14 0.83
C SER A 82 -1.45 0.23 0.23
N ARG A 83 -0.67 0.73 -0.73
CA ARG A 83 -0.93 1.99 -1.43
C ARG A 83 -2.18 1.90 -2.30
N PHE A 84 -2.83 3.05 -2.48
CA PHE A 84 -3.92 3.22 -3.40
C PHE A 84 -3.41 3.37 -4.83
N THR A 85 -3.91 2.54 -5.74
CA THR A 85 -3.76 2.70 -7.18
C THR A 85 -4.96 3.46 -7.73
N ARG A 86 -4.71 4.57 -8.41
CA ARG A 86 -5.77 5.34 -9.07
C ARG A 86 -6.45 4.47 -10.13
N LEU A 87 -7.79 4.44 -10.09
CA LEU A 87 -8.61 3.77 -11.10
C LEU A 87 -9.09 4.76 -12.17
N PHE A 88 -9.77 5.84 -11.76
CA PHE A 88 -10.30 6.86 -12.67
C PHE A 88 -10.58 8.20 -11.96
N ASP A 89 -10.84 9.25 -12.75
CA ASP A 89 -11.29 10.57 -12.25
C ASP A 89 -12.78 10.56 -11.97
N GLY A 90 -13.13 10.78 -10.71
CA GLY A 90 -14.50 10.74 -10.21
C GLY A 90 -14.59 10.05 -8.86
N PRO A 91 -15.73 10.19 -8.16
CA PRO A 91 -16.02 9.43 -6.95
C PRO A 91 -16.25 7.95 -7.23
N CYS A 92 -15.84 7.10 -6.29
CA CYS A 92 -16.06 5.65 -6.35
C CYS A 92 -17.55 5.27 -6.29
N SER A 93 -18.44 6.16 -5.83
CA SER A 93 -19.89 5.93 -5.86
C SER A 93 -20.46 5.85 -7.28
N GLN A 94 -19.73 6.34 -8.28
CA GLN A 94 -20.07 6.19 -9.69
C GLN A 94 -19.59 4.87 -10.30
N ILE A 95 -18.94 3.99 -9.51
CA ILE A 95 -18.64 2.61 -9.89
C ILE A 95 -19.91 1.77 -9.76
N PHE A 96 -20.85 1.98 -10.66
CA PHE A 96 -21.95 1.06 -10.99
C PHE A 96 -22.36 1.44 -12.42
N PRO A 97 -22.38 0.56 -13.46
CA PRO A 97 -22.06 -0.86 -13.61
C PRO A 97 -21.04 -1.14 -14.75
N PHE A 98 -20.13 -0.20 -15.07
CA PHE A 98 -19.29 -0.27 -16.29
C PHE A 98 -17.87 -0.82 -16.07
N CYS A 99 -17.72 -1.92 -15.34
CA CYS A 99 -16.53 -2.75 -15.53
C CYS A 99 -16.91 -3.95 -16.41
N PRO A 100 -16.87 -3.86 -17.76
CA PRO A 100 -16.69 -5.08 -18.53
C PRO A 100 -15.34 -5.65 -18.14
N ALA A 101 -15.34 -6.84 -17.54
CA ALA A 101 -14.14 -7.64 -17.40
C ALA A 101 -13.57 -7.88 -18.81
N SER A 102 -12.33 -7.45 -19.04
CA SER A 102 -11.56 -7.77 -20.25
C SER A 102 -10.63 -8.94 -19.97
#